data_AF-A0A926UD29-F1
#
_entry.id   AF-A0A926UD29-F1
#
_cell.length_a   1.000
_cell.length_b   1.000
_cell.length_c   1.000
_cell.angle_alpha   90.00
_cell.angle_beta   90.00
_cell.angle_gamma   90.00
#
_symmetry.space_group_name_H-M   'P 1'
#
loop_
_entity.id
_entity.type
_entity.pdbx_description
1 polymer ?
#
loop_
_entity_poly.entity_id
_entity_poly.type
_entity_poly.pdbx_seq_one_letter_code
_entity_poly.pdbx_strand_id
1 'polypeptide(L)'
;MLALQRRLKAFYAFGGAIVFAGAPFYLASLHLVAISSALYWGGFALAGLCVLTGLNLWQKADRADQGARGEEAVALVLDTLRTKGWTVEYGLRVKGVGDVDAFLQSPRGNAYVVEVKSHGGQVLSDGQSLYRRLRSGHQPFEKDFLNQAMQQALTLKREKQLRFVTPLVVFSRATVSAPHKLRGVHVLGKAEVVKYLQRLDAQ
;
A
#
# COMPACT_ATOMS: atom_id res chain seq x y z
N MET A 1 2.39 -8.69 -9.31
CA MET A 1 2.60 -10.13 -9.06
C MET A 1 2.10 -10.60 -7.68
N LEU A 2 2.33 -9.84 -6.60
CA LEU A 2 1.95 -10.22 -5.23
C LEU A 2 0.44 -10.40 -5.00
N ALA A 3 -0.41 -9.54 -5.58
CA ALA A 3 -1.87 -9.66 -5.44
C ALA A 3 -2.42 -10.93 -6.13
N LEU A 4 -1.92 -11.25 -7.33
CA LEU A 4 -2.31 -12.47 -8.06
C LEU A 4 -1.98 -13.74 -7.27
N GLN A 5 -0.76 -13.82 -6.70
CA GLN A 5 -0.38 -14.95 -5.84
C GLN A 5 -1.30 -15.10 -4.61
N ARG A 6 -1.72 -13.98 -4.01
CA ARG A 6 -2.65 -13.98 -2.87
C ARG A 6 -4.06 -14.42 -3.29
N ARG A 7 -4.55 -13.97 -4.44
CA ARG A 7 -5.85 -14.40 -5.00
C ARG A 7 -5.86 -15.90 -5.32
N LEU A 8 -4.80 -16.41 -5.94
CA LEU A 8 -4.66 -17.85 -6.21
C LEU A 8 -4.71 -18.67 -4.91
N LYS A 9 -3.96 -18.26 -3.88
CA LYS A 9 -4.03 -18.91 -2.56
C LYS A 9 -5.42 -18.83 -1.93
N ALA A 10 -6.14 -17.71 -2.11
CA ALA A 10 -7.52 -17.58 -1.66
C ALA A 10 -8.45 -18.55 -2.39
N PHE A 11 -8.31 -18.69 -3.71
CA PHE A 11 -9.07 -19.69 -4.49
C PHE A 11 -8.81 -21.11 -4.03
N TYR A 12 -7.56 -21.49 -3.77
CA TYR A 12 -7.25 -22.81 -3.21
C TYR A 12 -7.89 -23.02 -1.83
N ALA A 13 -7.89 -21.99 -0.98
CA ALA A 13 -8.54 -22.06 0.33
C ALA A 13 -10.07 -22.25 0.18
N PHE A 14 -10.72 -21.51 -0.71
CA PHE A 14 -12.16 -21.70 -0.98
C PHE A 14 -12.48 -23.06 -1.59
N GLY A 15 -11.64 -23.55 -2.52
CA GLY A 15 -11.77 -24.90 -3.07
C GLY A 15 -11.64 -25.98 -1.99
N GLY A 16 -10.67 -25.84 -1.08
CA GLY A 16 -10.52 -26.71 0.08
C GLY A 16 -11.75 -26.71 0.98
N ALA A 17 -12.39 -25.55 1.19
CA ALA A 17 -13.63 -25.48 1.96
C ALA A 17 -14.77 -26.28 1.33
N ILE A 18 -14.92 -26.21 0.01
CA ILE A 18 -15.91 -27.00 -0.74
C ILE A 18 -15.63 -28.50 -0.57
N VAL A 19 -14.36 -28.91 -0.67
CA VAL A 19 -13.96 -30.31 -0.49
C VAL A 19 -14.24 -30.79 0.93
N PHE A 20 -13.84 -30.05 1.97
CA PHE A 20 -14.05 -30.47 3.36
C PHE A 20 -15.53 -30.50 3.77
N ALA A 21 -16.34 -29.58 3.25
CA ALA A 21 -17.77 -29.58 3.50
C ALA A 21 -18.50 -30.68 2.70
N GLY A 22 -18.10 -30.92 1.44
CA GLY A 22 -18.79 -31.82 0.51
C GLY A 22 -18.34 -33.28 0.55
N ALA A 23 -17.07 -33.56 0.87
CA ALA A 23 -16.52 -34.90 0.86
C ALA A 23 -17.25 -35.88 1.81
N PRO A 24 -17.66 -35.48 3.03
CA PRO A 24 -18.47 -36.36 3.88
C PRO A 24 -19.80 -36.76 3.23
N PHE A 25 -20.50 -35.83 2.56
CA PHE A 25 -21.76 -36.14 1.88
C PHE A 25 -21.55 -37.04 0.67
N TYR A 26 -20.50 -36.79 -0.12
CA TYR A 26 -20.18 -37.60 -1.30
C TYR A 26 -19.76 -39.02 -0.92
N LEU A 27 -18.97 -39.19 0.15
CA LEU A 27 -18.59 -40.53 0.63
C LEU A 27 -19.78 -41.29 1.23
N ALA A 28 -20.69 -40.59 1.92
CA ALA A 28 -21.93 -41.19 2.43
C ALA A 28 -22.85 -41.66 1.30
N SER A 29 -22.98 -40.88 0.22
CA SER A 29 -23.88 -41.24 -0.91
C SER A 29 -23.41 -42.44 -1.70
N LEU A 30 -22.11 -42.74 -1.70
CA LEU A 30 -21.55 -43.94 -2.33
C LEU A 30 -21.71 -45.20 -1.46
N HIS A 31 -22.32 -45.10 -0.27
CA HIS A 31 -22.43 -46.18 0.73
C HIS A 31 -21.07 -46.81 1.10
N LEU A 32 -19.96 -46.13 0.83
CA LEU A 32 -18.61 -46.66 1.04
C LEU A 32 -18.25 -46.74 2.52
N VAL A 33 -18.80 -45.86 3.36
CA VAL A 33 -18.47 -45.75 4.78
C VAL A 33 -19.70 -45.29 5.57
N ALA A 34 -19.94 -45.89 6.74
CA ALA A 34 -20.85 -45.33 7.73
C ALA A 34 -20.18 -44.12 8.40
N ILE A 35 -20.53 -42.91 7.96
CA ILE A 35 -19.88 -41.68 8.40
C ILE A 35 -20.48 -41.22 9.73
N SER A 36 -19.64 -41.06 10.74
CA SER A 36 -20.05 -40.50 12.02
C SER A 36 -20.39 -39.01 11.91
N SER A 37 -21.32 -38.54 12.74
CA SER A 37 -21.63 -37.11 12.86
C SER A 37 -20.39 -36.25 13.17
N ALA A 38 -19.42 -36.81 13.88
CA ALA A 38 -18.14 -36.16 14.18
C ALA A 38 -17.35 -35.80 12.91
N LEU A 39 -17.39 -36.63 11.86
CA LEU A 39 -16.69 -36.34 10.60
C LEU A 39 -17.35 -35.17 9.84
N TYR A 40 -18.67 -35.05 9.89
CA TYR A 40 -19.38 -33.89 9.35
C TYR A 40 -18.98 -32.62 10.09
N TRP A 41 -19.04 -32.63 11.41
CA TRP A 41 -18.65 -31.47 12.22
C TRP A 41 -17.18 -31.09 12.02
N GLY A 42 -16.28 -32.07 11.95
CA GLY A 42 -14.87 -31.86 11.63
C GLY A 42 -14.67 -31.26 10.23
N GLY A 43 -15.38 -31.79 9.22
CA GLY A 43 -15.38 -31.26 7.85
C GLY A 43 -15.87 -29.82 7.78
N PHE A 44 -16.97 -29.49 8.46
CA PHE A 44 -17.48 -28.11 8.54
C PHE A 44 -16.52 -27.17 9.28
N ALA A 45 -15.89 -27.61 10.36
CA ALA A 45 -14.89 -26.81 11.08
C ALA A 45 -13.69 -26.49 10.20
N LEU A 46 -13.15 -27.49 9.49
CA LEU A 46 -12.05 -27.30 8.52
C LEU A 46 -12.47 -26.40 7.36
N ALA A 47 -13.69 -26.57 6.83
CA ALA A 47 -14.23 -25.70 5.81
C ALA A 47 -14.33 -24.24 6.30
N GLY A 48 -14.77 -24.03 7.53
CA GLY A 48 -14.80 -22.71 8.17
C GLY A 48 -13.42 -22.06 8.24
N LEU A 49 -12.39 -22.80 8.68
CA LEU A 49 -11.00 -22.31 8.71
C LEU A 49 -10.47 -21.94 7.32
N CYS A 50 -10.78 -22.77 6.32
CA CYS A 50 -10.46 -22.51 4.92
C CYS A 50 -11.12 -21.23 4.40
N VAL A 51 -12.42 -21.00 4.69
CA VAL A 51 -13.14 -19.77 4.32
C VAL A 51 -12.50 -18.54 4.96
N LEU A 52 -12.22 -18.58 6.27
CA LEU A 52 -11.59 -17.46 6.99
C LEU A 52 -10.21 -17.12 6.40
N THR A 53 -9.42 -18.15 6.07
CA THR A 53 -8.11 -17.99 5.44
C THR A 53 -8.24 -17.37 4.05
N GLY A 54 -9.19 -17.86 3.24
CA GLY A 54 -9.48 -17.34 1.90
C GLY A 54 -9.90 -15.87 1.94
N LEU A 55 -10.80 -15.49 2.85
CA LEU A 55 -11.23 -14.10 3.03
C LEU A 55 -10.07 -13.17 3.42
N ASN A 56 -9.21 -13.59 4.35
CA ASN A 56 -8.04 -12.80 4.77
C ASN A 56 -7.06 -12.59 3.61
N LEU A 57 -6.77 -13.65 2.85
CA LEU A 57 -5.91 -13.59 1.67
C LEU A 57 -6.49 -12.68 0.58
N TRP A 58 -7.81 -12.76 0.35
CA TRP A 58 -8.52 -11.92 -0.59
C TRP A 58 -8.41 -10.43 -0.21
N GLN A 59 -8.73 -10.08 1.03
CA GLN A 59 -8.60 -8.70 1.53
C GLN A 59 -7.16 -8.17 1.40
N LYS A 60 -6.15 -9.01 1.66
CA LYS A 60 -4.73 -8.65 1.47
C LYS A 60 -4.36 -8.46 0.00
N ALA A 61 -5.03 -9.15 -0.93
CA ALA A 61 -4.85 -8.93 -2.36
C ALA A 61 -5.46 -7.59 -2.78
N ASP A 62 -6.69 -7.31 -2.36
CA ASP A 62 -7.38 -6.05 -2.68
C ASP A 62 -6.61 -4.83 -2.16
N ARG A 63 -6.05 -4.92 -0.95
CA ARG A 63 -5.17 -3.86 -0.40
C ARG A 63 -3.90 -3.67 -1.24
N ALA A 64 -3.32 -4.77 -1.75
CA ALA A 64 -2.13 -4.68 -2.60
C ALA A 64 -2.45 -4.05 -3.96
N ASP A 65 -3.59 -4.42 -4.57
CA ASP A 65 -4.05 -3.82 -5.82
C ASP A 65 -4.39 -2.33 -5.64
N GLN A 66 -5.02 -1.97 -4.51
CA GLN A 66 -5.28 -0.58 -4.16
C GLN A 66 -3.98 0.22 -4.02
N GLY A 67 -2.97 -0.34 -3.37
CA GLY A 67 -1.64 0.28 -3.23
C GLY A 67 -1.02 0.54 -4.60
N ALA A 68 -0.91 -0.50 -5.44
CA ALA A 68 -0.34 -0.41 -6.77
C ALA A 68 -1.05 0.62 -7.67
N ARG A 69 -2.39 0.66 -7.65
CA ARG A 69 -3.16 1.69 -8.37
C ARG A 69 -2.88 3.10 -7.84
N GLY A 70 -2.63 3.24 -6.55
CA GLY A 70 -2.27 4.50 -5.93
C GLY A 70 -0.90 5.00 -6.39
N GLU A 71 0.09 4.11 -6.41
CA GLU A 71 1.44 4.35 -6.93
C GLU A 71 1.41 4.72 -8.41
N GLU A 72 0.72 3.94 -9.24
CA GLU A 72 0.56 4.19 -10.68
C GLU A 72 -0.09 5.55 -10.96
N ALA A 73 -1.13 5.91 -10.20
CA ALA A 73 -1.80 7.20 -10.36
C ALA A 73 -0.88 8.40 -10.02
N VAL A 74 0.03 8.24 -9.06
CA VAL A 74 1.03 9.28 -8.73
C VAL A 74 2.15 9.28 -9.78
N ALA A 75 2.63 8.11 -10.21
CA ALA A 75 3.64 7.98 -11.25
C ALA A 75 3.22 8.67 -12.56
N LEU A 76 1.98 8.47 -13.01
CA LEU A 76 1.44 9.15 -14.20
C LEU A 76 1.55 10.68 -14.10
N VAL A 77 1.30 11.22 -12.92
CA VAL A 77 1.36 12.67 -12.68
C VAL A 77 2.83 13.13 -12.59
N LEU A 78 3.70 12.38 -11.93
CA LEU A 78 5.12 12.68 -11.82
C LEU A 78 5.86 12.58 -13.17
N ASP A 79 5.46 11.67 -14.05
CA ASP A 79 6.08 11.49 -15.38
C ASP A 79 5.95 12.73 -16.25
N THR A 80 4.96 13.60 -16.00
CA THR A 80 4.86 14.90 -16.67
C THR A 80 6.09 15.78 -16.43
N LEU A 81 6.81 15.60 -15.32
CA LEU A 81 8.04 16.34 -15.01
C LEU A 81 9.23 15.93 -15.89
N ARG A 82 9.21 14.73 -16.49
CA ARG A 82 10.28 14.29 -17.41
C ARG A 82 10.43 15.23 -18.61
N THR A 83 9.30 15.74 -19.12
CA THR A 83 9.28 16.75 -20.20
C THR A 83 9.97 18.07 -19.81
N LYS A 84 10.18 18.29 -18.51
CA LYS A 84 10.85 19.46 -17.94
C LYS A 84 12.27 19.14 -17.47
N GLY A 85 12.84 18.02 -17.92
CA GLY A 85 14.22 17.60 -17.62
C GLY A 85 14.40 16.93 -16.26
N TRP A 86 13.32 16.54 -15.58
CA TRP A 86 13.43 15.79 -14.33
C TRP A 86 13.74 14.32 -14.61
N THR A 87 14.65 13.74 -13.83
CA THR A 87 14.86 12.29 -13.79
C THR A 87 13.92 11.70 -12.74
N VAL A 88 13.23 10.63 -13.09
CA VAL A 88 12.35 9.90 -12.17
C VAL A 88 12.69 8.42 -12.19
N GLU A 89 12.86 7.83 -11.01
CA GLU A 89 13.11 6.41 -10.79
C GLU A 89 11.99 5.86 -9.89
N TYR A 90 11.30 4.80 -10.32
CA TYR A 90 10.20 4.19 -9.57
C TYR A 90 10.60 2.84 -8.97
N GLY A 91 10.00 2.48 -7.84
CA GLY A 91 10.14 1.14 -7.24
C GLY A 91 11.57 0.78 -6.86
N LEU A 92 12.34 1.76 -6.37
CA LEU A 92 13.73 1.54 -5.99
C LEU A 92 13.81 0.69 -4.72
N ARG A 93 14.54 -0.42 -4.80
CA ARG A 93 14.77 -1.27 -3.63
C ARG A 93 16.02 -0.83 -2.89
N VAL A 94 15.84 -0.25 -1.71
CA VAL A 94 16.89 0.36 -0.90
C VAL A 94 17.14 -0.48 0.35
N LYS A 95 18.41 -0.80 0.63
CA LYS A 95 18.76 -1.68 1.75
C LYS A 95 18.43 -0.98 3.08
N GLY A 96 17.68 -1.67 3.94
CA GLY A 96 17.34 -1.19 5.28
C GLY A 96 16.04 -0.39 5.40
N VAL A 97 15.52 0.19 4.31
CA VAL A 97 14.23 0.91 4.30
C VAL A 97 13.17 0.28 3.39
N GLY A 98 13.57 -0.69 2.57
CA GLY A 98 12.66 -1.43 1.69
C GLY A 98 12.47 -0.73 0.34
N ASP A 99 11.28 -0.90 -0.22
CA ASP A 99 10.95 -0.30 -1.51
C ASP A 99 10.61 1.19 -1.33
N VAL A 100 11.10 2.01 -2.26
CA VAL A 100 10.84 3.44 -2.38
C VAL A 100 9.99 3.65 -3.63
N ASP A 101 8.82 4.25 -3.47
CA ASP A 101 7.85 4.34 -4.56
C ASP A 101 8.35 5.22 -5.71
N ALA A 102 8.89 6.40 -5.40
CA ALA A 102 9.61 7.20 -6.40
C ALA A 102 10.77 8.02 -5.82
N PHE A 103 11.83 8.14 -6.60
CA PHE A 103 12.93 9.09 -6.41
C PHE A 103 12.99 10.02 -7.62
N LEU A 104 13.18 11.31 -7.37
CA LEU A 104 13.24 12.33 -8.41
C LEU A 104 14.49 13.18 -8.25
N GLN A 105 15.06 13.58 -9.38
CA GLN A 105 16.10 14.61 -9.42
C GLN A 105 15.70 15.68 -10.44
N SER A 106 15.71 16.94 -10.01
CA SER A 106 15.39 18.06 -10.87
C SER A 106 16.58 18.44 -11.77
N PRO A 107 16.35 19.23 -12.84
CA PRO A 107 17.43 19.79 -13.67
C PRO A 107 18.44 20.63 -12.89
N ARG A 108 18.03 21.19 -11.74
CA ARG A 108 18.89 21.98 -10.85
C ARG A 108 19.69 21.12 -9.88
N GLY A 109 19.54 19.80 -9.94
CA GLY A 109 20.23 18.83 -9.09
C GLY A 109 19.58 18.62 -7.72
N ASN A 110 18.40 19.18 -7.47
CA ASN A 110 17.66 18.94 -6.24
C ASN A 110 17.04 17.54 -6.25
N ALA A 111 17.14 16.82 -5.14
CA ALA A 111 16.68 15.45 -5.03
C ALA A 111 15.48 15.31 -4.09
N TYR A 112 14.56 14.42 -4.44
CA TYR A 112 13.29 14.20 -3.77
C TYR A 112 13.00 12.71 -3.65
N VAL A 113 12.39 12.30 -2.55
CA VAL A 113 11.82 10.96 -2.40
C VAL A 113 10.33 11.07 -2.10
N VAL A 114 9.54 10.23 -2.75
CA VAL A 114 8.08 10.22 -2.63
C VAL A 114 7.65 8.86 -2.11
N GLU A 115 7.00 8.88 -0.96
CA GLU A 115 6.23 7.77 -0.41
C GLU A 115 4.75 7.98 -0.76
N VAL A 116 4.15 7.04 -1.47
CA VAL A 116 2.76 7.10 -1.94
C VAL A 116 1.83 6.37 -0.98
N LYS A 117 0.71 7.01 -0.65
CA LYS A 117 -0.36 6.40 0.16
C LYS A 117 -1.67 6.42 -0.59
N SER A 118 -2.29 5.24 -0.71
CA SER A 118 -3.57 5.04 -1.39
C SER A 118 -4.80 5.24 -0.50
N HIS A 119 -4.62 5.80 0.70
CA HIS A 119 -5.70 6.07 1.64
C HIS A 119 -6.65 7.14 1.09
N GLY A 120 -7.95 6.99 1.37
CA GLY A 120 -8.98 7.98 1.05
C GLY A 120 -9.42 8.77 2.29
N GLY A 121 -10.36 9.69 2.07
CA GLY A 121 -10.86 10.60 3.11
C GLY A 121 -10.09 11.92 3.13
N GLN A 122 -10.14 12.61 4.26
CA GLN A 122 -9.39 13.86 4.46
C GLN A 122 -8.23 13.62 5.41
N VAL A 123 -7.02 13.95 4.98
CA VAL A 123 -5.80 13.87 5.80
C VAL A 123 -5.69 15.15 6.62
N LEU A 124 -5.53 14.97 7.93
CA LEU A 124 -5.41 16.03 8.93
C LEU A 124 -4.16 15.78 9.77
N SER A 125 -3.80 16.76 10.59
CA SER A 125 -2.68 16.65 11.53
C SER A 125 -3.07 17.24 12.88
N ASP A 126 -2.52 16.67 13.95
CA ASP A 126 -2.57 17.20 15.32
C ASP A 126 -1.30 18.01 15.67
N GLY A 127 -0.46 18.31 14.67
CA GLY A 127 0.84 18.95 14.84
C GLY A 127 2.02 17.99 15.00
N GLN A 128 1.78 16.70 15.26
CA GLN A 128 2.84 15.68 15.42
C GLN A 128 2.64 14.49 14.47
N SER A 129 1.41 14.05 14.33
CA SER A 129 1.01 12.87 13.58
C SER A 129 -0.02 13.23 12.51
N LEU A 130 -0.12 12.34 11.52
CA LEU A 130 -1.20 12.37 10.54
C LEU A 130 -2.34 11.46 11.00
N TYR A 131 -3.57 11.90 10.75
CA TYR A 131 -4.77 11.08 10.89
C TYR A 131 -5.71 11.33 9.72
N ARG A 132 -6.70 10.45 9.54
CA ARG A 132 -7.73 10.60 8.51
C ARG A 132 -9.10 10.83 9.13
N ARG A 133 -9.86 11.71 8.49
CA ARG A 133 -11.31 11.83 8.69
C ARG A 133 -12.04 11.04 7.61
N LEU A 134 -12.84 10.08 8.05
CA LEU A 134 -13.76 9.29 7.25
C LEU A 134 -15.20 9.65 7.65
N ARG A 135 -16.19 9.12 6.90
CA ARG A 135 -17.61 9.26 7.28
C ARG A 135 -17.91 8.67 8.66
N SER A 136 -17.16 7.63 9.06
CA SER A 136 -17.26 6.96 10.36
C SER A 136 -16.54 7.70 11.50
N GLY A 137 -15.92 8.86 11.25
CA GLY A 137 -15.18 9.63 12.24
C GLY A 137 -13.68 9.75 11.97
N HIS A 138 -12.93 10.12 13.01
CA HIS A 138 -11.47 10.27 12.96
C HIS A 138 -10.78 8.94 13.24
N GLN A 139 -9.76 8.61 12.46
CA GLN A 139 -8.97 7.41 12.64
C GLN A 139 -7.48 7.71 12.42
N PRO A 140 -6.58 7.24 13.30
CA PRO A 140 -5.14 7.31 13.04
C PRO A 140 -4.77 6.44 11.84
N PHE A 141 -3.65 6.76 11.20
CA PHE A 141 -3.06 5.86 10.21
C PHE A 141 -2.39 4.66 10.86
N GLU A 142 -2.28 3.58 10.11
CA GLU A 142 -1.74 2.31 10.59
C GLU A 142 -0.21 2.32 10.76
N LYS A 143 0.48 3.35 10.24
CA LYS A 143 1.94 3.54 10.34
C LYS A 143 2.28 5.03 10.43
N ASP A 144 3.49 5.34 10.92
CA ASP A 144 4.08 6.68 10.82
C ASP A 144 4.71 6.89 9.43
N PHE A 145 3.92 7.44 8.51
CA PHE A 145 4.35 7.71 7.13
C PHE A 145 5.43 8.79 7.06
N LEU A 146 5.46 9.73 8.01
CA LEU A 146 6.46 10.80 8.04
C LEU A 146 7.82 10.20 8.37
N ASN A 147 7.90 9.35 9.39
CA ASN A 147 9.13 8.67 9.72
C ASN A 147 9.59 7.77 8.56
N GLN A 148 8.68 7.05 7.92
CA GLN A 148 9.01 6.20 6.76
C GLN A 148 9.69 7.01 5.64
N ALA A 149 9.06 8.12 5.19
CA ALA A 149 9.61 8.97 4.14
C ALA A 149 10.95 9.61 4.54
N MET A 150 11.08 10.04 5.81
CA MET A 150 12.33 10.59 6.32
C MET A 150 13.47 9.57 6.31
N GLN A 151 13.22 8.33 6.76
CA GLN A 151 14.24 7.28 6.73
C GLN A 151 14.68 6.93 5.30
N GLN A 152 13.74 6.90 4.36
CA GLN A 152 14.06 6.72 2.94
C GLN A 152 14.93 7.86 2.41
N ALA A 153 14.60 9.12 2.71
CA ALA A 153 15.41 10.28 2.30
C ALA A 153 16.84 10.20 2.86
N LEU A 154 16.99 9.90 4.15
CA LEU A 154 18.29 9.78 4.80
C LEU A 154 19.13 8.63 4.24
N THR A 155 18.48 7.54 3.81
CA THR A 155 19.16 6.39 3.24
C THR A 155 19.59 6.66 1.81
N LEU A 156 18.69 7.19 0.97
CA LEU A 156 19.02 7.60 -0.40
C LEU A 156 20.06 8.71 -0.48
N LYS A 157 20.04 9.66 0.47
CA LYS A 157 21.09 10.67 0.60
C LYS A 157 22.47 10.01 0.68
N ARG A 158 22.62 8.98 1.53
CA ARG A 158 23.88 8.27 1.73
C ARG A 158 24.24 7.40 0.54
N GLU A 159 23.31 6.58 0.05
CA GLU A 159 23.56 5.64 -1.05
C GLU A 159 23.89 6.35 -2.37
N LYS A 160 23.19 7.44 -2.69
CA LYS A 160 23.43 8.23 -3.91
C LYS A 160 24.44 9.38 -3.71
N GLN A 161 25.07 9.48 -2.54
CA GLN A 161 26.06 10.52 -2.18
C GLN A 161 25.55 11.96 -2.43
N LEU A 162 24.28 12.21 -2.11
CA LEU A 162 23.63 13.49 -2.34
C LEU A 162 23.80 14.41 -1.12
N ARG A 163 23.81 15.73 -1.35
CA ARG A 163 23.87 16.72 -0.27
C ARG A 163 22.61 16.66 0.62
N PHE A 164 21.46 16.55 -0.03
CA PHE A 164 20.16 16.51 0.62
C PHE A 164 19.15 15.76 -0.27
N VAL A 165 18.18 15.10 0.36
CA VAL A 165 17.02 14.50 -0.31
C VAL A 165 15.78 14.97 0.43
N THR A 166 14.86 15.62 -0.27
CA THR A 166 13.63 16.15 0.32
C THR A 166 12.59 15.03 0.42
N PRO A 167 12.06 14.68 1.62
CA PRO A 167 11.04 13.66 1.76
C PRO A 167 9.64 14.21 1.52
N LEU A 168 8.82 13.44 0.78
CA LEU A 168 7.41 13.71 0.52
C LEU A 168 6.57 12.48 0.84
N VAL A 169 5.40 12.71 1.42
CA VAL A 169 4.29 11.75 1.49
C VAL A 169 3.17 12.27 0.61
N VAL A 170 2.79 11.48 -0.39
CA VAL A 170 1.78 11.86 -1.38
C VAL A 170 0.58 10.93 -1.28
N PHE A 171 -0.59 11.52 -1.01
CA PHE A 171 -1.85 10.78 -0.97
C PHE A 171 -2.51 10.76 -2.36
N SER A 172 -2.70 9.56 -2.91
CA SER A 172 -3.25 9.41 -4.26
C SER A 172 -4.77 9.59 -4.34
N ARG A 173 -5.48 9.39 -3.22
CA ARG A 173 -6.95 9.39 -3.13
C ARG A 173 -7.53 10.30 -2.04
N ALA A 174 -6.71 10.84 -1.15
CA ALA A 174 -7.18 11.71 -0.07
C ALA A 174 -7.06 13.19 -0.44
N THR A 175 -7.96 13.99 0.14
CA THR A 175 -7.77 15.44 0.20
C THR A 175 -6.88 15.76 1.39
N VAL A 176 -5.80 16.51 1.17
CA VAL A 176 -4.88 16.88 2.25
C VAL A 176 -5.27 18.25 2.80
N SER A 177 -5.47 18.31 4.12
CA SER A 177 -5.72 19.55 4.86
C SER A 177 -4.76 19.73 6.04
N ALA A 178 -3.75 18.85 6.12
CA ALA A 178 -2.61 19.01 7.00
C ALA A 178 -1.66 20.11 6.48
N PRO A 179 -0.79 20.69 7.32
CA PRO A 179 0.27 21.57 6.86
C PRO A 179 1.13 20.91 5.78
N HIS A 180 1.54 21.67 4.77
CA HIS A 180 2.37 21.16 3.67
C HIS A 180 3.72 20.59 4.11
N LYS A 181 4.21 20.96 5.30
CA LYS A 181 5.44 20.42 5.88
C LYS A 181 5.20 20.09 7.34
N LEU A 182 5.49 18.84 7.71
CA LEU A 182 5.32 18.31 9.05
C LEU A 182 6.52 17.42 9.38
N ARG A 183 7.20 17.68 10.50
CA ARG A 183 8.42 16.94 10.91
C ARG A 183 9.48 16.83 9.81
N GLY A 184 9.64 17.90 9.02
CA GLY A 184 10.60 17.95 7.91
C GLY A 184 10.16 17.24 6.62
N VAL A 185 8.97 16.62 6.60
CA VAL A 185 8.40 15.89 5.46
C VAL A 185 7.28 16.69 4.83
N HIS A 186 7.26 16.76 3.50
CA HIS A 186 6.18 17.43 2.79
C HIS A 186 4.98 16.50 2.61
N VAL A 187 3.77 16.97 2.93
CA VAL A 187 2.55 16.15 2.88
C VAL A 187 1.60 16.77 1.86
N LEU A 188 1.28 16.02 0.80
CA LEU A 188 0.60 16.55 -0.38
C LEU A 188 -0.46 15.59 -0.91
N GLY A 189 -1.48 16.15 -1.56
CA GLY A 189 -2.36 15.39 -2.44
C GLY A 189 -1.72 15.18 -3.82
N LYS A 190 -2.12 14.13 -4.54
CA LYS A 190 -1.70 13.89 -5.94
C LYS A 190 -1.93 15.10 -6.84
N ALA A 191 -3.04 15.83 -6.67
CA ALA A 191 -3.43 16.92 -7.55
C ALA A 191 -2.45 18.12 -7.53
N GLU A 192 -1.70 18.30 -6.45
CA GLU A 192 -0.81 19.44 -6.26
C GLU A 192 0.68 19.09 -6.35
N VAL A 193 1.04 17.80 -6.33
CA VAL A 193 2.43 17.34 -6.17
C VAL A 193 3.39 17.94 -7.21
N VAL A 194 3.00 17.97 -8.49
CA VAL A 194 3.84 18.51 -9.58
C VAL A 194 4.08 19.99 -9.39
N LYS A 195 3.02 20.78 -9.20
CA LYS A 195 3.13 22.23 -8.98
C LYS A 195 3.92 22.53 -7.72
N TYR A 196 3.81 21.70 -6.69
CA TYR A 196 4.57 21.86 -5.45
C TYR A 196 6.06 21.56 -5.64
N LEU A 197 6.42 20.45 -6.28
CA LEU A 197 7.81 20.09 -6.59
C LEU A 197 8.51 21.16 -7.43
N GLN A 198 7.83 21.69 -8.46
CA GLN A 198 8.38 22.78 -9.27
C GLN A 198 8.63 24.06 -8.47
N ARG A 199 7.77 24.36 -7.47
CA ARG A 199 7.99 25.51 -6.57
C ARG A 199 9.15 25.27 -5.61
N LEU A 200 9.29 24.06 -5.08
CA LEU A 200 10.42 23.70 -4.22
C LEU A 200 11.74 23.79 -4.98
N ASP A 201 11.78 23.34 -6.23
CA ASP A 201 12.98 23.41 -7.07
C ASP A 201 13.35 24.85 -7.45
N ALA A 202 12.37 25.75 -7.44
CA ALA A 202 12.57 27.16 -7.76
C ALA A 202 13.32 27.95 -6.67
N GLN A 203 13.29 27.46 -5.42
CA GLN A 203 13.91 28.06 -4.23
C GLN A 203 15.40 27.75 -4.14
#